data_AF-A0A7V3AHM7-F1
#
_entry.id   AF-A0A7V3AHM7-F1
#
_cell.length_a   1.000
_cell.length_b   1.000
_cell.length_c   1.000
_cell.angle_alpha   90.00
_cell.angle_beta   90.00
_cell.angle_gamma   90.00
#
_symmetry.space_group_name_H-M   'P 1'
#
loop_
_entity.id
_entity.type
_entity.pdbx_description
1 polymer ?
#
loop_
_entity_poly.entity_id
_entity_poly.type
_entity_poly.pdbx_seq_one_letter_code
_entity_poly.pdbx_strand_id
1 'polypeptide(L)'
;MDPGPAAPSGGGAASCCADPDPGSALPCSVCQKTTCQKCRKVFNGQRMCAGCFEQAEAERRMQEAVGPNLPLALAAGLIAALLSGAVWAVIAVLANVEVGYVALGVGWLAGIGVVLGGGGKKAAVLQFMAVGCAILGLLLGKYFTLAHAVKEFAGKAVAEFDAARENAEQDDQARAEAKTSADAKAAAQPKSGSAAKTTASKSRPVATIAAEDGEAASEELDPVELEKIRNELLAMRDMSYFSPRMISFACQHMSAVFGLFDLLWLLIALGIAWKVPSPRT
;
A
#
# COMPACT_ATOMS: atom_id res chain seq x y z
N MET A 1 38.27 33.35 5.29
CA MET A 1 37.78 34.42 6.18
C MET A 1 37.79 35.68 5.35
N ASP A 2 36.72 35.91 4.60
CA ASP A 2 36.60 37.13 3.80
C ASP A 2 36.32 38.33 4.71
N PRO A 3 36.97 39.48 4.48
CA PRO A 3 36.72 40.68 5.25
C PRO A 3 35.25 41.09 5.08
N GLY A 4 34.54 41.18 6.21
CA GLY A 4 33.14 41.61 6.25
C GLY A 4 32.95 43.01 5.65
N PRO A 5 31.80 43.30 5.05
CA PRO A 5 31.56 44.57 4.38
C PRO A 5 31.57 45.73 5.37
N ALA A 6 32.36 46.75 5.06
CA ALA A 6 32.41 48.01 5.79
C ALA A 6 31.03 48.68 5.84
N ALA A 7 30.66 49.20 7.01
CA ALA A 7 29.41 49.93 7.21
C ALA A 7 29.37 51.20 6.33
N PRO A 8 28.29 51.45 5.57
CA PRO A 8 28.19 52.66 4.76
C PRO A 8 27.98 53.89 5.65
N SER A 9 28.92 54.83 5.56
CA SER A 9 28.80 56.18 6.10
C SER A 9 27.66 56.93 5.39
N GLY A 10 26.84 57.62 6.18
CA GLY A 10 25.60 58.27 5.75
C GLY A 10 25.79 59.28 4.61
N GLY A 11 25.48 58.85 3.39
CA GLY A 11 25.19 59.72 2.25
C GLY A 11 23.70 60.01 2.22
N GLY A 12 23.33 61.30 2.20
CA GLY A 12 21.96 61.77 2.20
C GLY A 12 21.09 61.17 1.09
N ALA A 13 19.77 61.38 1.21
CA ALA A 13 18.69 60.89 0.37
C ALA A 13 18.73 61.32 -1.12
N ALA A 14 19.91 61.54 -1.70
CA ALA A 14 20.14 61.83 -3.10
C ALA A 14 19.86 60.58 -3.95
N SER A 15 18.64 60.59 -4.49
CA SER A 15 18.15 59.93 -5.69
C SER A 15 18.38 58.41 -5.80
N CYS A 16 17.51 57.64 -5.12
CA CYS A 16 17.22 56.28 -5.60
C CYS A 16 16.61 56.27 -7.02
N CYS A 17 16.10 57.41 -7.50
CA CYS A 17 15.59 57.65 -8.85
C CYS A 17 15.43 59.16 -9.12
N ALA A 18 15.10 59.54 -10.36
CA ALA A 18 15.02 60.93 -10.82
C ALA A 18 13.98 61.79 -10.07
N ASP A 19 12.94 61.18 -9.51
CA ASP A 19 11.87 61.85 -8.76
C ASP A 19 11.54 61.06 -7.47
N PRO A 20 12.39 61.16 -6.43
CA PRO A 20 12.25 60.38 -5.21
C PRO A 20 11.09 60.88 -4.35
N ASP A 21 10.31 59.95 -3.77
CA ASP A 21 9.30 60.26 -2.76
C ASP A 21 9.91 60.13 -1.35
N PRO A 22 10.25 61.25 -0.67
CA PRO A 22 10.92 61.21 0.63
C PRO A 22 10.01 60.68 1.75
N GLY A 23 8.68 60.79 1.61
CA GLY A 23 7.72 60.33 2.62
C GLY A 23 7.66 58.81 2.74
N SER A 24 8.16 58.08 1.75
CA SER A 24 8.17 56.62 1.70
C SER A 24 9.58 56.00 1.73
N ALA A 25 10.58 56.79 2.13
CA ALA A 25 11.98 56.40 2.20
C ALA A 25 12.22 55.31 3.25
N LEU A 26 12.70 54.14 2.79
CA LEU A 26 13.03 53.00 3.63
C LEU A 26 14.36 52.37 3.16
N PRO A 27 15.19 51.85 4.08
CA PRO A 27 16.45 51.20 3.72
C PRO A 27 16.22 49.84 3.04
N CYS A 28 17.06 49.52 2.06
CA CYS A 28 17.17 48.18 1.47
C CYS A 28 17.62 47.16 2.52
N SER A 29 17.01 45.97 2.58
CA SER A 29 17.38 44.92 3.55
C SER A 29 18.77 44.34 3.37
N VAL A 30 19.37 44.47 2.17
CA VAL A 30 20.67 43.90 1.82
C VAL A 30 21.81 44.92 1.96
N CYS A 31 21.71 46.05 1.24
CA CYS A 31 22.79 47.04 1.19
C CYS A 31 22.54 48.29 2.03
N GLN A 32 21.41 48.36 2.76
CA GLN A 32 20.98 49.50 3.58
C GLN A 32 20.78 50.84 2.84
N LYS A 33 20.93 50.88 1.51
CA LYS A 33 20.67 52.09 0.71
C LYS A 33 19.20 52.51 0.81
N THR A 34 18.95 53.80 1.07
CA THR A 34 17.60 54.36 1.18
C THR A 34 16.89 54.34 -0.18
N THR A 35 15.66 53.82 -0.21
CA THR A 35 14.82 53.71 -1.41
C THR A 35 13.40 54.20 -1.14
N CYS A 36 12.80 54.91 -2.09
CA CYS A 36 11.40 55.32 -2.02
C CYS A 36 10.46 54.24 -2.58
N GLN A 37 9.15 54.43 -2.41
CA GLN A 37 8.12 53.53 -2.91
C GLN A 37 8.16 53.27 -4.42
N LYS A 38 8.54 54.28 -5.23
CA LYS A 38 8.63 54.14 -6.69
C LYS A 38 9.75 53.19 -7.13
N CYS A 39 10.81 53.07 -6.32
CA CYS A 39 12.09 52.50 -6.75
C CYS A 39 12.48 51.25 -5.95
N ARG A 40 11.71 50.91 -4.91
CA ARG A 40 11.83 49.64 -4.18
C ARG A 40 11.12 48.50 -4.91
N LYS A 41 11.75 47.32 -4.93
CA LYS A 41 11.13 46.05 -5.33
C LYS A 41 10.93 45.18 -4.09
N VAL A 42 9.93 44.29 -4.14
CA VAL A 42 9.68 43.32 -3.08
C VAL A 42 10.06 41.95 -3.60
N PHE A 43 10.95 41.27 -2.89
CA PHE A 43 11.40 39.93 -3.20
C PHE A 43 11.32 39.08 -1.94
N ASN A 44 10.53 37.99 -1.97
CA ASN A 44 10.24 37.15 -0.79
C ASN A 44 9.81 37.96 0.46
N GLY A 45 9.00 39.01 0.28
CA GLY A 45 8.55 39.88 1.36
C GLY A 45 9.60 40.87 1.89
N GLN A 46 10.84 40.80 1.40
CA GLN A 46 11.89 41.78 1.72
C GLN A 46 11.91 42.92 0.72
N ARG A 47 12.22 44.13 1.22
CA ARG A 47 12.31 45.37 0.42
C ARG A 47 13.75 45.56 -0.05
N MET A 48 13.95 45.54 -1.36
CA MET A 48 15.27 45.63 -1.98
C MET A 48 15.36 46.81 -2.95
N CYS A 49 16.54 47.40 -3.09
CA CYS A 49 16.82 48.38 -4.15
C CYS A 49 16.97 47.67 -5.51
N ALA A 50 16.84 48.43 -6.61
CA ALA A 50 16.94 47.88 -7.97
C ALA A 50 18.21 47.06 -8.22
N GLY A 51 19.39 47.56 -7.80
CA GLY A 51 20.65 46.83 -7.99
C GLY A 51 20.74 45.53 -7.19
N CYS A 52 20.31 45.52 -5.92
CA CYS A 52 20.27 44.28 -5.14
C CYS A 52 19.23 43.29 -5.68
N PHE A 53 18.12 43.79 -6.23
CA PHE A 53 17.11 42.96 -6.88
C PHE A 53 17.66 42.30 -8.15
N GLU A 54 18.35 43.05 -9.02
CA GLU A 54 18.98 42.51 -10.23
C GLU A 54 20.06 41.47 -9.90
N GLN A 55 20.87 41.71 -8.87
CA GLN A 55 21.87 40.73 -8.43
C GLN A 55 21.22 39.45 -7.88
N ALA A 56 20.17 39.57 -7.07
CA ALA A 56 19.42 38.43 -6.56
C ALA A 56 18.71 37.65 -7.68
N GLU A 57 18.16 38.34 -8.69
CA GLU A 57 17.61 37.71 -9.88
C GLU A 57 18.71 37.03 -10.72
N ALA A 58 19.88 37.64 -10.87
CA ALA A 58 20.99 37.05 -11.61
C ALA A 58 21.51 35.76 -10.93
N GLU A 59 21.67 35.77 -9.61
CA GLU A 59 22.04 34.58 -8.83
C GLU A 59 20.99 33.48 -8.96
N ARG A 60 19.69 33.82 -8.91
CA ARG A 60 18.62 32.86 -9.16
C ARG A 60 18.60 32.32 -10.58
N ARG A 61 18.79 33.18 -11.58
CA ARG A 61 18.90 32.77 -13.00
C ARG A 61 20.06 31.79 -13.19
N MET A 62 21.18 32.01 -12.52
CA MET A 62 22.31 31.06 -12.54
C MET A 62 21.96 29.72 -11.88
N GLN A 63 21.24 29.73 -10.75
CA GLN A 63 20.77 28.50 -10.10
C GLN A 63 19.71 27.75 -10.92
N GLU A 64 18.83 28.48 -11.60
CA GLU A 64 17.79 27.94 -12.49
C GLU A 64 18.38 27.41 -13.81
N ALA A 65 19.49 27.98 -14.29
CA ALA A 65 20.20 27.51 -15.48
C ALA A 65 20.78 26.10 -15.31
N VAL A 66 21.12 25.71 -14.07
CA VAL A 66 21.46 24.32 -13.77
C VAL A 66 20.15 23.52 -13.76
N GLY A 67 19.95 22.63 -14.71
CA GLY A 67 18.76 21.77 -14.76
C GLY A 67 18.63 20.82 -13.54
N PRO A 68 17.47 20.15 -13.38
CA PRO A 68 17.33 19.08 -12.40
C PRO A 68 18.16 17.84 -12.80
N ASN A 69 18.68 17.13 -11.80
CA ASN A 69 19.37 15.85 -12.02
C ASN A 69 18.34 14.75 -12.28
N LEU A 70 17.89 14.61 -13.53
CA LEU A 70 16.89 13.63 -13.93
C LEU A 70 17.18 12.18 -13.48
N PRO A 71 18.39 11.61 -13.65
CA PRO A 71 18.62 10.21 -13.26
C PRO A 71 18.49 10.01 -11.75
N LEU A 72 18.96 10.97 -10.94
CA LEU A 72 18.86 10.91 -9.49
C LEU A 72 17.41 11.12 -9.02
N ALA A 73 16.66 12.00 -9.69
CA ALA A 73 15.23 12.18 -9.47
C ALA A 73 14.45 10.87 -9.71
N LEU A 74 14.74 10.16 -10.80
CA LEU A 74 14.10 8.87 -11.09
C LEU A 74 14.44 7.83 -10.02
N ALA A 75 15.72 7.66 -9.69
CA ALA A 75 16.17 6.67 -8.72
C ALA A 75 15.55 6.91 -7.33
N ALA A 76 15.54 8.16 -6.87
CA ALA A 76 14.93 8.53 -5.59
C ALA A 76 13.40 8.32 -5.61
N GLY A 77 12.73 8.65 -6.73
CA GLY A 77 11.31 8.37 -6.94
C GLY A 77 10.97 6.88 -6.89
N LEU A 78 11.76 6.04 -7.55
CA LEU A 78 11.60 4.59 -7.54
C LEU A 78 11.77 4.00 -6.14
N ILE A 79 12.80 4.43 -5.40
CA ILE A 79 13.00 4.00 -4.01
C ILE A 79 11.79 4.40 -3.15
N ALA A 80 11.31 5.63 -3.27
CA ALA A 80 10.13 6.09 -2.55
C ALA A 80 8.88 5.28 -2.92
N ALA A 81 8.69 4.95 -4.20
CA ALA A 81 7.59 4.11 -4.68
C ALA A 81 7.63 2.69 -4.09
N LEU A 82 8.81 2.07 -4.07
CA LEU A 82 9.01 0.74 -3.48
C LEU A 82 8.69 0.73 -1.99
N LEU A 83 9.25 1.69 -1.24
CA LEU A 83 9.05 1.78 0.21
C LEU A 83 7.59 2.06 0.56
N SER A 84 6.95 3.01 -0.14
CA SER A 84 5.55 3.35 0.11
C SER A 84 4.59 2.24 -0.28
N GLY A 85 4.84 1.52 -1.39
CA GLY A 85 4.08 0.33 -1.78
C GLY A 85 4.21 -0.81 -0.76
N ALA A 86 5.42 -1.04 -0.24
CA ALA A 86 5.66 -2.05 0.81
C ALA A 86 4.94 -1.69 2.12
N VAL A 87 5.04 -0.43 2.56
CA VAL A 87 4.32 0.05 3.76
C VAL A 87 2.81 -0.08 3.59
N TRP A 88 2.28 0.24 2.40
CA TRP A 88 0.86 0.08 2.14
C TRP A 88 0.43 -1.39 2.22
N ALA A 89 1.17 -2.31 1.62
CA ALA A 89 0.88 -3.74 1.68
C ALA A 89 0.83 -4.24 3.14
N VAL A 90 1.79 -3.84 3.97
CA VAL A 90 1.80 -4.19 5.41
C VAL A 90 0.55 -3.66 6.12
N ILE A 91 0.17 -2.39 5.87
CA ILE A 91 -1.02 -1.80 6.49
C ILE A 91 -2.28 -2.55 6.04
N ALA A 92 -2.42 -2.88 4.75
CA ALA A 92 -3.58 -3.56 4.21
C ALA A 92 -3.75 -4.96 4.84
N VAL A 93 -2.66 -5.71 4.97
CA VAL A 93 -2.66 -7.04 5.61
C VAL A 93 -3.05 -6.94 7.09
N LEU A 94 -2.50 -5.97 7.84
CA LEU A 94 -2.80 -5.84 9.26
C LEU A 94 -4.21 -5.31 9.54
N ALA A 95 -4.70 -4.40 8.70
CA ALA A 95 -5.98 -3.74 8.94
C ALA A 95 -7.18 -4.57 8.49
N ASN A 96 -7.00 -5.57 7.62
CA ASN A 96 -8.09 -6.32 6.94
C ASN A 96 -9.12 -5.41 6.24
N VAL A 97 -8.78 -4.13 6.03
CA VAL A 97 -9.61 -3.13 5.35
C VAL A 97 -8.74 -2.33 4.39
N GLU A 98 -9.29 -2.05 3.20
CA GLU A 98 -8.62 -1.23 2.21
C GLU A 98 -8.79 0.25 2.54
N VAL A 99 -7.80 0.80 3.26
CA VAL A 99 -7.79 2.21 3.64
C VAL A 99 -7.31 3.06 2.45
N GLY A 100 -8.27 3.59 1.67
CA GLY A 100 -7.98 4.42 0.50
C GLY A 100 -7.07 5.63 0.77
N TYR A 101 -7.08 6.17 2.00
CA TYR A 101 -6.21 7.29 2.39
C TYR A 101 -4.71 6.99 2.28
N VAL A 102 -4.30 5.72 2.34
CA VAL A 102 -2.87 5.34 2.21
C VAL A 102 -2.33 5.65 0.82
N ALA A 103 -3.17 5.60 -0.21
CA ALA A 103 -2.80 5.96 -1.59
C ALA A 103 -2.31 7.43 -1.69
N LEU A 104 -2.88 8.34 -0.89
CA LEU A 104 -2.43 9.73 -0.82
C LEU A 104 -0.97 9.82 -0.34
N GLY A 105 -0.62 9.00 0.66
CA GLY A 105 0.74 8.88 1.18
C GLY A 105 1.71 8.37 0.11
N VAL A 106 1.31 7.37 -0.68
CA VAL A 106 2.11 6.83 -1.79
C VAL A 106 2.40 7.91 -2.84
N GLY A 107 1.35 8.60 -3.32
CA GLY A 107 1.51 9.68 -4.31
C GLY A 107 2.36 10.83 -3.81
N TRP A 108 2.18 11.22 -2.54
CA TRP A 108 2.98 12.26 -1.90
C TRP A 108 4.45 11.86 -1.75
N LEU A 109 4.74 10.65 -1.24
CA LEU A 109 6.09 10.14 -1.06
C LEU A 109 6.83 9.99 -2.39
N ALA A 110 6.18 9.47 -3.43
CA ALA A 110 6.75 9.41 -4.77
C ALA A 110 7.11 10.80 -5.30
N GLY A 111 6.19 11.77 -5.17
CA GLY A 111 6.44 13.16 -5.57
C GLY A 111 7.60 13.81 -4.82
N ILE A 112 7.67 13.61 -3.50
CA ILE A 112 8.78 14.12 -2.68
C ILE A 112 10.10 13.45 -3.07
N GLY A 113 10.11 12.12 -3.24
CA GLY A 113 11.31 11.38 -3.65
C GLY A 113 11.89 11.94 -4.95
N VAL A 114 11.05 12.18 -5.96
CA VAL A 114 11.46 12.77 -7.23
C VAL A 114 11.98 14.21 -7.07
N VAL A 115 11.33 15.05 -6.27
CA VAL A 115 11.80 16.43 -6.02
C VAL A 115 13.13 16.45 -5.28
N LEU A 116 13.29 15.61 -4.27
CA LEU A 116 14.53 15.51 -3.50
C LEU A 116 15.69 15.01 -4.38
N GLY A 117 15.47 13.95 -5.17
CA GLY A 117 16.47 13.46 -6.12
C GLY A 117 16.78 14.45 -7.25
N GLY A 118 15.81 15.31 -7.62
CA GLY A 118 15.98 16.41 -8.55
C GLY A 118 16.73 17.63 -7.99
N GLY A 119 17.19 17.58 -6.74
CA GLY A 119 17.89 18.68 -6.07
C GLY A 119 16.96 19.78 -5.55
N GLY A 120 15.73 19.44 -5.18
CA GLY A 120 14.72 20.38 -4.69
C GLY A 120 14.07 21.25 -5.78
N LYS A 121 14.44 21.02 -7.05
CA LYS A 121 13.94 21.77 -8.20
C LYS A 121 12.55 21.28 -8.61
N LYS A 122 11.75 22.19 -9.16
CA LYS A 122 10.40 21.91 -9.65
C LYS A 122 10.34 22.16 -11.15
N ALA A 123 10.00 21.13 -11.91
CA ALA A 123 9.95 21.19 -13.36
C ALA A 123 8.83 20.27 -13.89
N ALA A 124 8.29 20.59 -15.06
CA ALA A 124 7.22 19.79 -15.68
C ALA A 124 7.64 18.34 -15.91
N VAL A 125 8.88 18.09 -16.33
CA VAL A 125 9.40 16.72 -16.55
C VAL A 125 9.40 15.88 -15.26
N LEU A 126 9.65 16.48 -14.10
CA LEU A 126 9.58 15.78 -12.80
C LEU A 126 8.15 15.38 -12.42
N GLN A 127 7.11 16.06 -12.94
CA GLN A 127 5.71 15.69 -12.69
C GLN A 127 5.38 14.33 -13.31
N PHE A 128 5.75 14.11 -14.57
CA PHE A 128 5.55 12.82 -15.23
C PHE A 128 6.30 11.69 -14.53
N MET A 129 7.53 11.95 -14.07
CA MET A 129 8.33 10.98 -13.32
C MET A 129 7.68 10.62 -11.98
N ALA A 130 7.19 11.63 -11.25
CA ALA A 130 6.49 11.42 -9.98
C ALA A 130 5.20 10.61 -10.17
N VAL A 131 4.40 10.93 -11.19
CA VAL A 131 3.20 10.16 -11.53
C VAL A 131 3.56 8.71 -11.91
N GLY A 132 4.57 8.50 -12.74
CA GLY A 132 5.03 7.15 -13.10
C GLY A 132 5.49 6.34 -11.87
N CYS A 133 6.25 6.95 -10.97
CA CYS A 133 6.67 6.31 -9.72
C CYS A 133 5.47 6.02 -8.80
N ALA A 134 4.51 6.95 -8.70
CA ALA A 134 3.30 6.76 -7.90
C ALA A 134 2.45 5.59 -8.43
N ILE A 135 2.24 5.50 -9.75
CA ILE A 135 1.55 4.38 -10.38
C ILE A 135 2.27 3.07 -10.05
N LEU A 136 3.60 3.03 -10.18
CA LEU A 136 4.38 1.84 -9.85
C LEU A 136 4.22 1.43 -8.38
N GLY A 137 4.31 2.39 -7.45
CA GLY A 137 4.14 2.12 -6.01
C GLY A 137 2.75 1.59 -5.66
N LEU A 138 1.70 2.15 -6.28
CA LEU A 138 0.32 1.68 -6.12
C LEU A 138 0.14 0.27 -6.72
N LEU A 139 0.64 0.01 -7.93
CA LEU A 139 0.52 -1.32 -8.52
C LEU A 139 1.24 -2.38 -7.67
N LEU A 140 2.43 -2.07 -7.16
CA LEU A 140 3.18 -2.98 -6.29
C LEU A 140 2.48 -3.23 -4.96
N GLY A 141 1.95 -2.19 -4.30
CA GLY A 141 1.24 -2.38 -3.04
C GLY A 141 -0.01 -3.26 -3.19
N LYS A 142 -0.81 -3.05 -4.25
CA LYS A 142 -1.99 -3.89 -4.53
C LYS A 142 -1.58 -5.33 -4.87
N TYR A 143 -0.53 -5.49 -5.68
CA TYR A 143 0.03 -6.80 -6.02
C TYR A 143 0.48 -7.58 -4.78
N PHE A 144 1.27 -6.97 -3.89
CA PHE A 144 1.74 -7.64 -2.68
C PHE A 144 0.60 -8.01 -1.73
N THR A 145 -0.40 -7.13 -1.60
CA THR A 145 -1.61 -7.40 -0.80
C THR A 145 -2.36 -8.61 -1.35
N LEU A 146 -2.62 -8.65 -2.66
CA LEU A 146 -3.30 -9.77 -3.31
C LEU A 146 -2.52 -11.08 -3.19
N ALA A 147 -1.21 -11.05 -3.48
CA ALA A 147 -0.37 -12.23 -3.41
C ALA A 147 -0.28 -12.79 -1.99
N HIS A 148 -0.26 -11.92 -0.97
CA HIS A 148 -0.32 -12.36 0.43
C HIS A 148 -1.67 -12.99 0.77
N ALA A 149 -2.78 -12.35 0.40
CA ALA A 149 -4.13 -12.86 0.66
C ALA A 149 -4.37 -14.24 0.03
N VAL A 150 -3.91 -14.46 -1.20
CA VAL A 150 -4.01 -15.77 -1.89
C VAL A 150 -3.25 -16.86 -1.13
N LYS A 151 -2.01 -16.56 -0.71
CA LYS A 151 -1.19 -17.51 0.04
C LYS A 151 -1.78 -17.82 1.42
N GLU A 152 -2.30 -16.81 2.11
CA GLU A 152 -2.93 -16.97 3.40
C GLU A 152 -4.21 -17.82 3.29
N PHE A 153 -5.05 -17.55 2.29
CA PHE A 153 -6.25 -18.34 2.02
C PHE A 153 -5.92 -19.81 1.70
N ALA A 154 -4.96 -20.04 0.81
CA ALA A 154 -4.50 -21.39 0.48
C ALA A 154 -3.95 -22.12 1.73
N GLY A 155 -3.20 -21.42 2.58
CA GLY A 155 -2.69 -21.99 3.84
C GLY A 155 -3.80 -22.39 4.81
N LYS A 156 -4.82 -21.54 4.99
CA LYS A 156 -5.98 -21.84 5.84
C LYS A 156 -6.80 -23.01 5.30
N ALA A 157 -7.05 -23.05 4.00
CA ALA A 157 -7.78 -24.14 3.36
C ALA A 157 -7.06 -25.49 3.54
N VAL A 158 -5.73 -25.54 3.33
CA VAL A 158 -4.94 -26.75 3.58
C VAL A 158 -5.06 -27.21 5.03
N ALA A 159 -4.93 -26.28 5.99
CA ALA A 159 -5.02 -26.61 7.41
C ALA A 159 -6.40 -27.17 7.80
N GLU A 160 -7.48 -26.63 7.22
CA GLU A 160 -8.84 -27.13 7.41
C GLU A 160 -9.03 -28.53 6.81
N PHE A 161 -8.50 -28.77 5.60
CA PHE A 161 -8.50 -30.10 4.98
C PHE A 161 -7.74 -31.14 5.82
N ASP A 162 -6.54 -30.80 6.30
CA ASP A 162 -5.73 -31.71 7.11
C ASP A 162 -6.43 -32.02 8.46
N ALA A 163 -7.06 -31.03 9.09
CA ALA A 163 -7.84 -31.22 10.32
C ALA A 163 -9.08 -32.10 10.10
N ALA A 164 -9.80 -31.91 8.99
CA ALA A 164 -10.94 -32.76 8.65
C ALA A 164 -10.51 -34.22 8.43
N ARG A 165 -9.36 -34.44 7.79
CA ARG A 165 -8.81 -35.77 7.56
C ARG A 165 -8.42 -36.47 8.86
N GLU A 166 -7.76 -35.75 9.78
CA GLU A 166 -7.41 -36.28 11.10
C GLU A 166 -8.66 -36.69 11.90
N ASN A 167 -9.72 -35.87 11.88
CA ASN A 167 -10.99 -36.20 12.55
C ASN A 167 -11.65 -37.46 11.94
N ALA A 168 -11.61 -37.61 10.61
CA ALA A 168 -12.15 -38.80 9.93
C ALA A 168 -11.36 -40.08 10.29
N GLU A 169 -10.03 -40.00 10.33
CA GLU A 169 -9.16 -41.12 10.73
C GLU A 169 -9.44 -41.53 12.20
N GLN A 170 -9.69 -40.57 13.09
CA GLN A 170 -10.04 -40.84 14.50
C GLN A 170 -11.42 -41.52 14.63
N ASP A 171 -12.41 -41.09 13.86
CA ASP A 171 -13.75 -41.70 13.85
C ASP A 171 -13.72 -43.15 13.34
N ASP A 172 -12.93 -43.43 12.31
CA ASP A 172 -12.75 -44.79 11.78
C ASP A 172 -12.06 -45.70 12.80
N GLN A 173 -11.03 -45.20 13.50
CA GLN A 173 -10.39 -45.92 14.61
C GLN A 173 -11.38 -46.20 15.74
N ALA A 174 -12.17 -45.21 16.16
CA ALA A 174 -13.18 -45.37 17.19
C ALA A 174 -14.26 -46.40 16.79
N ARG A 175 -14.67 -46.44 15.51
CA ARG A 175 -15.59 -47.46 14.98
C ARG A 175 -14.96 -48.85 14.96
N ALA A 176 -13.69 -48.97 14.59
CA ALA A 176 -12.96 -50.24 14.61
C ALA A 176 -12.81 -50.79 16.04
N GLU A 177 -12.50 -49.93 17.02
CA GLU A 177 -12.43 -50.29 18.44
C GLU A 177 -13.82 -50.68 19.01
N ALA A 178 -14.87 -49.95 18.64
CA ALA A 178 -16.24 -50.30 19.01
C ALA A 178 -16.66 -51.67 18.45
N LYS A 179 -16.25 -51.99 17.21
CA LYS A 179 -16.55 -53.29 16.59
C LYS A 179 -15.79 -54.43 17.25
N THR A 180 -14.48 -54.27 17.49
CA THR A 180 -13.65 -55.29 18.15
C THR A 180 -14.10 -55.57 19.59
N SER A 181 -14.50 -54.53 20.34
CA SER A 181 -15.06 -54.69 21.69
C SER A 181 -16.43 -55.38 21.70
N ALA A 182 -17.28 -55.12 20.71
CA ALA A 182 -18.55 -55.82 20.55
C ALA A 182 -18.36 -57.32 20.23
N ASP A 183 -17.44 -57.65 19.33
CA ASP A 183 -17.13 -59.03 18.94
C ASP A 183 -16.52 -59.82 20.12
N ALA A 184 -15.61 -59.21 20.89
CA ALA A 184 -15.04 -59.83 22.09
C ALA A 184 -16.11 -60.13 23.15
N LYS A 185 -17.08 -59.23 23.33
CA LYS A 185 -18.19 -59.42 24.27
C LYS A 185 -19.17 -60.50 23.82
N ALA A 186 -19.41 -60.63 22.51
CA ALA A 186 -20.23 -61.71 21.95
C ALA A 186 -19.58 -63.09 22.12
N ALA A 187 -18.25 -63.19 21.99
CA ALA A 187 -17.51 -64.43 22.19
C ALA A 187 -17.47 -64.89 23.66
N ALA A 188 -17.53 -63.96 24.62
CA ALA A 188 -17.47 -64.25 26.05
C ALA A 188 -18.82 -64.68 26.66
N GLN A 189 -19.95 -64.57 25.94
CA GLN A 189 -21.24 -65.04 26.46
C GLN A 189 -21.37 -66.57 26.27
N PRO A 190 -21.43 -67.36 27.35
CA PRO A 190 -21.58 -68.81 27.24
C PRO A 190 -22.96 -69.13 26.65
N LYS A 191 -22.99 -70.07 25.71
CA LYS A 191 -24.21 -70.65 25.12
C LYS A 191 -24.98 -71.43 26.20
N SER A 192 -25.66 -70.77 27.13
CA SER A 192 -26.64 -71.43 27.98
C SER A 192 -27.93 -71.57 27.17
N GLY A 193 -28.17 -72.77 26.63
CA GLY A 193 -29.46 -73.10 26.05
C GLY A 193 -30.56 -73.01 27.10
N SER A 194 -31.64 -72.29 26.80
CA SER A 194 -32.99 -72.69 27.20
C SER A 194 -34.02 -71.84 26.47
N ALA A 195 -34.98 -72.53 25.86
CA ALA A 195 -36.14 -71.94 25.22
C ALA A 195 -37.01 -71.19 26.25
N ALA A 196 -37.29 -69.91 26.01
CA ALA A 196 -38.41 -69.23 26.64
C ALA A 196 -38.96 -68.16 25.70
N LYS A 197 -40.08 -68.52 25.08
CA LYS A 197 -40.92 -67.74 24.20
C LYS A 197 -41.67 -66.70 25.05
N THR A 198 -41.38 -65.41 24.91
CA THR A 198 -42.36 -64.38 25.33
C THR A 198 -42.28 -63.11 24.51
N THR A 199 -43.43 -62.80 23.94
CA THR A 199 -43.88 -61.61 23.21
C THR A 199 -43.99 -60.38 24.11
N ALA A 200 -43.54 -59.22 23.63
CA ALA A 200 -44.10 -57.86 23.83
C ALA A 200 -42.98 -56.85 23.50
N SER A 201 -43.01 -56.17 22.34
CA SER A 201 -43.77 -54.93 22.12
C SER A 201 -43.56 -53.92 23.25
N LYS A 202 -42.83 -52.83 22.98
CA LYS A 202 -43.37 -51.45 23.00
C LYS A 202 -42.23 -50.39 23.02
N SER A 203 -42.22 -49.61 21.94
CA SER A 203 -41.77 -48.22 21.79
C SER A 203 -40.38 -47.80 22.31
N ARG A 204 -39.49 -47.47 21.37
CA ARG A 204 -38.41 -46.50 21.58
C ARG A 204 -38.81 -45.19 20.88
N PRO A 205 -38.78 -44.03 21.54
CA PRO A 205 -39.07 -42.77 20.90
C PRO A 205 -37.87 -42.36 20.03
N VAL A 206 -38.21 -42.01 18.80
CA VAL A 206 -37.37 -41.33 17.84
C VAL A 206 -37.12 -39.92 18.40
N ALA A 207 -35.90 -39.64 18.81
CA ALA A 207 -35.44 -38.27 19.04
C ALA A 207 -34.93 -37.73 17.71
N THR A 208 -35.85 -37.22 16.92
CA THR A 208 -35.57 -36.32 15.80
C THR A 208 -35.18 -34.97 16.41
N ILE A 209 -33.90 -34.61 16.34
CA ILE A 209 -33.50 -33.20 16.40
C ILE A 209 -33.22 -32.80 14.96
N ALA A 210 -34.22 -32.11 14.41
CA ALA A 210 -34.18 -31.15 13.33
C ALA A 210 -32.77 -30.80 12.81
N ALA A 211 -32.36 -31.49 11.75
CA ALA A 211 -31.55 -30.91 10.69
C ALA A 211 -32.56 -30.29 9.72
N GLU A 212 -32.88 -29.02 9.93
CA GLU A 212 -33.69 -28.26 8.99
C GLU A 212 -32.77 -27.80 7.84
N ASP A 213 -33.02 -28.40 6.68
CA ASP A 213 -32.83 -27.84 5.35
C ASP A 213 -31.36 -27.64 4.91
N GLY A 214 -30.62 -28.75 4.90
CA GLY A 214 -29.28 -28.87 4.32
C GLY A 214 -29.15 -30.11 3.46
N GLU A 215 -30.16 -30.42 2.65
CA GLU A 215 -30.11 -31.48 1.62
C GLU A 215 -29.29 -31.01 0.41
N ALA A 216 -28.13 -30.40 0.66
CA ALA A 216 -27.05 -30.38 -0.30
C ALA A 216 -26.48 -31.80 -0.26
N ALA A 217 -26.71 -32.55 -1.33
CA ALA A 217 -26.01 -33.80 -1.59
C ALA A 217 -24.56 -33.64 -1.13
N SER A 218 -24.21 -34.29 -0.02
CA SER A 218 -22.84 -34.64 0.28
C SER A 218 -22.48 -35.70 -0.75
N GLU A 219 -22.31 -35.25 -2.00
CA GLU A 219 -21.60 -35.99 -3.00
C GLU A 219 -20.23 -36.19 -2.37
N GLU A 220 -20.05 -37.40 -1.83
CA GLU A 220 -18.85 -37.84 -1.15
C GLU A 220 -17.73 -37.67 -2.18
N LEU A 221 -17.07 -36.50 -2.12
CA LEU A 221 -16.02 -36.14 -3.06
C LEU A 221 -15.00 -37.27 -3.00
N ASP A 222 -14.67 -37.84 -4.16
CA ASP A 222 -13.73 -38.96 -4.23
C ASP A 222 -12.45 -38.56 -3.47
N PRO A 223 -11.95 -39.39 -2.52
CA PRO A 223 -10.70 -39.12 -1.81
C PRO A 223 -9.54 -38.76 -2.75
N VAL A 224 -9.55 -39.27 -3.99
CA VAL A 224 -8.57 -38.90 -5.04
C VAL A 224 -8.69 -37.43 -5.46
N GLU A 225 -9.90 -36.90 -5.60
CA GLU A 225 -10.13 -35.50 -5.94
C GLU A 225 -9.75 -34.56 -4.78
N LEU A 226 -10.03 -34.95 -3.54
CA LEU A 226 -9.62 -34.21 -2.35
C LEU A 226 -8.09 -34.10 -2.25
N GLU A 227 -7.37 -35.21 -2.49
CA GLU A 227 -5.91 -35.24 -2.53
C GLU A 227 -5.37 -34.28 -3.61
N LYS A 228 -6.02 -34.25 -4.78
CA LYS A 228 -5.66 -33.33 -5.87
C LYS A 228 -5.88 -31.87 -5.48
N ILE A 229 -7.02 -31.51 -4.91
CA ILE A 229 -7.33 -30.15 -4.44
C ILE A 229 -6.32 -29.72 -3.38
N ARG A 230 -6.01 -30.59 -2.41
CA ARG A 230 -4.99 -30.34 -1.39
C ARG A 230 -3.62 -30.04 -2.01
N ASN A 231 -3.19 -30.85 -2.98
CA ASN A 231 -1.92 -30.66 -3.65
C ASN A 231 -1.88 -29.34 -4.47
N GLU A 232 -2.99 -28.96 -5.09
CA GLU A 232 -3.13 -27.66 -5.76
C GLU A 232 -3.06 -26.48 -4.76
N LEU A 233 -3.70 -26.59 -3.60
CA LEU A 233 -3.63 -25.60 -2.52
C LEU A 233 -2.23 -25.49 -1.91
N LEU A 234 -1.54 -26.61 -1.68
CA LEU A 234 -0.15 -26.64 -1.25
C LEU A 234 0.75 -25.96 -2.28
N ALA A 235 0.56 -26.26 -3.57
CA ALA A 235 1.28 -25.58 -4.63
C ALA A 235 1.03 -24.07 -4.61
N MET A 236 -0.22 -23.64 -4.36
CA MET A 236 -0.55 -22.21 -4.22
C MET A 236 0.10 -21.54 -3.01
N ARG A 237 0.10 -22.21 -1.85
CA ARG A 237 0.75 -21.73 -0.63
C ARG A 237 2.25 -21.55 -0.81
N ASP A 238 2.89 -22.52 -1.47
CA ASP A 238 4.34 -22.58 -1.62
C ASP A 238 4.85 -21.78 -2.83
N MET A 239 3.96 -21.17 -3.62
CA MET A 239 4.35 -20.27 -4.71
C MET A 239 5.14 -19.07 -4.18
N SER A 240 6.30 -18.81 -4.79
CA SER A 240 7.03 -17.56 -4.58
C SER A 240 6.19 -16.37 -5.06
N TYR A 241 6.28 -15.24 -4.36
CA TYR A 241 5.61 -13.99 -4.74
C TYR A 241 5.92 -13.66 -6.21
N PHE A 242 7.20 -13.69 -6.58
CA PHE A 242 7.68 -13.35 -7.92
C PHE A 242 7.56 -14.47 -8.97
N SER A 243 6.75 -15.51 -8.71
CA SER A 243 6.54 -16.57 -9.70
C SER A 243 5.74 -16.04 -10.91
N PRO A 244 6.07 -16.44 -12.15
CA PRO A 244 5.30 -16.03 -13.33
C PRO A 244 3.81 -16.38 -13.24
N ARG A 245 3.47 -17.48 -12.55
CA ARG A 245 2.08 -17.87 -12.26
C ARG A 245 1.38 -16.87 -11.36
N MET A 246 2.00 -16.47 -10.24
CA MET A 246 1.42 -15.47 -9.34
C MET A 246 1.25 -14.11 -10.03
N ILE A 247 2.22 -13.70 -10.86
CA ILE A 247 2.13 -12.46 -11.64
C ILE A 247 0.98 -12.56 -12.65
N SER A 248 0.87 -13.67 -13.40
CA SER A 248 -0.22 -13.88 -14.36
C SER A 248 -1.59 -13.89 -13.68
N PHE A 249 -1.71 -14.57 -12.53
CA PHE A 249 -2.91 -14.61 -11.72
C PHE A 249 -3.29 -13.20 -11.25
N ALA A 250 -2.34 -12.47 -10.67
CA ALA A 250 -2.58 -11.10 -10.21
C ALA A 250 -3.03 -10.20 -11.36
N CYS A 251 -2.39 -10.27 -12.53
CA CYS A 251 -2.77 -9.49 -13.71
C CYS A 251 -4.18 -9.84 -14.23
N GLN A 252 -4.55 -11.13 -14.25
CA GLN A 252 -5.87 -11.58 -14.69
C GLN A 252 -6.99 -11.13 -13.75
N HIS A 253 -6.74 -11.18 -12.44
CA HIS A 253 -7.72 -10.80 -11.43
C HIS A 253 -7.65 -9.33 -11.03
N MET A 254 -6.67 -8.56 -11.53
CA MET A 254 -6.46 -7.17 -11.15
C MET A 254 -7.72 -6.32 -11.34
N SER A 255 -8.42 -6.48 -12.46
CA SER A 255 -9.68 -5.76 -12.73
C SER A 255 -10.80 -6.05 -11.74
N ALA A 256 -10.81 -7.24 -11.12
CA ALA A 256 -11.80 -7.60 -10.10
C ALA A 256 -11.46 -6.97 -8.74
N VAL A 257 -10.18 -6.74 -8.44
CA VAL A 257 -9.74 -6.13 -7.17
C VAL A 257 -9.70 -4.59 -7.25
N PHE A 258 -9.65 -4.01 -8.44
CA PHE A 258 -9.75 -2.56 -8.64
C PHE A 258 -11.22 -2.13 -8.75
N GLY A 259 -11.78 -1.68 -7.63
CA GLY A 259 -13.11 -1.08 -7.61
C GLY A 259 -13.11 0.35 -8.14
N LEU A 260 -14.30 0.89 -8.40
CA LEU A 260 -14.51 2.33 -8.66
C LEU A 260 -13.94 3.20 -7.52
N PHE A 261 -13.98 2.68 -6.29
CA PHE A 261 -13.41 3.33 -5.12
C PHE A 261 -11.88 3.46 -5.23
N ASP A 262 -11.16 2.42 -5.64
CA ASP A 262 -9.71 2.50 -5.86
C ASP A 262 -9.36 3.52 -6.95
N LEU A 263 -10.15 3.59 -8.03
CA LEU A 263 -9.92 4.55 -9.11
C LEU A 263 -10.01 5.99 -8.62
N LEU A 264 -10.96 6.30 -7.74
CA LEU A 264 -11.06 7.61 -7.10
C LEU A 264 -9.77 7.96 -6.35
N TRP A 265 -9.32 7.07 -5.47
CA TRP A 265 -8.10 7.29 -4.68
C TRP A 265 -6.83 7.35 -5.52
N LEU A 266 -6.76 6.54 -6.57
CA LEU A 266 -5.68 6.57 -7.54
C LEU A 266 -5.61 7.95 -8.20
N LEU A 267 -6.72 8.47 -8.72
CA LEU A 267 -6.72 9.79 -9.36
C LEU A 267 -6.28 10.91 -8.40
N ILE A 268 -6.73 10.86 -7.14
CA ILE A 268 -6.31 11.83 -6.12
C ILE A 268 -4.82 11.70 -5.83
N ALA A 269 -4.31 10.48 -5.65
CA ALA A 269 -2.89 10.20 -5.42
C ALA A 269 -2.02 10.69 -6.58
N LEU A 270 -2.45 10.47 -7.83
CA LEU A 270 -1.77 10.98 -9.02
C LEU A 270 -1.80 12.51 -9.09
N GLY A 271 -2.92 13.13 -8.71
CA GLY A 271 -3.03 14.58 -8.59
C GLY A 271 -2.03 15.15 -7.57
N ILE A 272 -1.86 14.49 -6.43
CA ILE A 272 -0.85 14.86 -5.42
C ILE A 272 0.56 14.69 -5.99
N ALA A 273 0.87 13.52 -6.56
CA ALA A 273 2.18 13.24 -7.16
C ALA A 273 2.55 14.25 -8.25
N TRP A 274 1.58 14.67 -9.06
CA TRP A 274 1.73 15.71 -10.08
C TRP A 274 1.95 17.11 -9.48
N LYS A 275 1.20 17.44 -8.42
CA LYS A 275 1.24 18.79 -7.82
C LYS A 275 2.53 19.07 -7.06
N VAL A 276 3.14 18.07 -6.43
CA VAL A 276 4.36 18.23 -5.61
C VAL A 276 5.54 18.85 -6.40
N PRO A 277 5.95 18.32 -7.57
CA PRO A 277 7.00 18.89 -8.43
C PRO A 277 6.53 20.04 -9.33
N SER A 278 5.29 20.54 -9.16
CA SER A 278 4.75 21.63 -9.99
C SER A 278 5.52 22.94 -9.80
N PRO A 279 6.03 23.57 -10.88
CA PRO A 279 6.69 24.87 -10.78
C PRO A 279 5.69 25.91 -10.28
N ARG A 280 6.12 26.79 -9.37
CA ARG A 280 5.30 27.91 -8.92
C ARG A 280 5.30 28.94 -10.05
N THR A 281 4.20 29.00 -10.79
CA THR A 281 3.89 30.07 -11.76
C THR A 281 3.61 31.38 -11.02
#